data_AF-D7WD31-F1
#
_entry.id   AF-D7WD31-F1
#
_cell.length_a   1.000
_cell.length_b   1.000
_cell.length_c   1.000
_cell.angle_alpha   90.00
_cell.angle_beta   90.00
_cell.angle_gamma   90.00
#
_symmetry.space_group_name_H-M   'P 1'
#
loop_
_entity.id
_entity.type
_entity.pdbx_description
1 polymer ?
#
loop_
_entity_poly.entity_id
_entity_poly.type
_entity_poly.pdbx_seq_one_letter_code
_entity_poly.pdbx_strand_id
1 'polypeptide(L)'
;MSDFDAFLGSLGSPMGALAGFDRQAACAAGVKPAIYIEWEKAHEVYFGKTRSTRKQAQAVRVARQTGKSLDQILFIEQHVKAAGSEREKWNLAVLCRYHNRTNDDGPHRNHRGRIRMRGGTPVWVSPRGTPVPNTTHQFGAMHLLFGK
;
A
#
# COMPACT_ATOMS: atom_id res chain seq x y z
N MET A 1 28.82 13.91 -2.94
CA MET A 1 27.38 13.59 -2.95
C MET A 1 26.67 14.90 -2.69
N SER A 2 25.81 15.36 -3.61
CA SER A 2 25.11 16.63 -3.44
C SER A 2 24.00 16.52 -2.38
N ASP A 3 23.52 17.64 -1.88
CA ASP A 3 22.34 17.67 -0.99
C ASP A 3 21.13 17.04 -1.67
N PHE A 4 21.03 17.18 -3.00
CA PHE A 4 19.99 16.54 -3.79
C PHE A 4 20.15 15.00 -3.85
N ASP A 5 21.37 14.49 -3.97
CA ASP A 5 21.63 13.04 -3.92
C ASP A 5 21.30 12.45 -2.54
N ALA A 6 21.60 13.18 -1.46
CA ALA A 6 21.22 12.79 -0.11
C ALA A 6 19.69 12.78 0.06
N PHE A 7 19.00 13.78 -0.51
CA PHE A 7 17.53 13.81 -0.55
C PHE A 7 16.96 12.62 -1.32
N LEU A 8 17.46 12.31 -2.53
CA LEU A 8 17.02 11.14 -3.30
C LEU A 8 17.31 9.82 -2.57
N GLY A 9 18.45 9.72 -1.89
CA GLY A 9 18.78 8.57 -1.04
C GLY A 9 17.77 8.36 0.09
N SER A 10 17.27 9.44 0.69
CA SER A 10 16.24 9.38 1.75
C SER A 10 14.90 8.82 1.24
N LEU A 11 14.55 9.06 -0.03
CA LEU A 11 13.34 8.54 -0.66
C LEU A 11 13.38 7.03 -0.89
N GLY A 12 14.57 6.41 -0.85
CA GLY A 12 14.76 4.96 -0.98
C GLY A 12 14.28 4.15 0.24
N SER A 13 13.95 4.79 1.36
CA SER A 13 13.42 4.13 2.57
C SER A 13 12.17 4.84 3.10
N PRO A 14 11.05 4.81 2.37
CA PRO A 14 9.85 5.56 2.72
C PRO A 14 9.22 5.08 4.04
N MET A 15 9.33 3.79 4.35
CA MET A 15 8.92 3.25 5.65
C MET A 15 9.87 3.64 6.78
N GLY A 16 11.14 3.94 6.49
CA GLY A 16 12.07 4.51 7.48
C GLY A 16 11.72 5.97 7.78
N ALA A 17 11.45 6.77 6.74
CA ALA A 17 11.01 8.15 6.87
C ALA A 17 9.71 8.28 7.68
N LEU A 18 8.71 7.44 7.39
CA LEU A 18 7.46 7.41 8.17
C LEU A 18 7.66 6.99 9.63
N ALA A 19 8.56 6.02 9.89
CA ALA A 19 8.84 5.57 11.26
C ALA A 19 9.43 6.69 12.13
N GLY A 20 10.29 7.53 11.54
CA GLY A 20 10.90 8.69 12.18
C GLY A 20 10.10 9.99 12.04
N PHE A 21 8.83 9.93 11.60
CA PHE A 21 8.03 11.12 11.35
C PHE A 21 7.87 11.98 12.62
N ASP A 22 8.11 13.28 12.45
CA ASP A 22 7.89 14.32 13.46
C ASP A 22 7.09 15.47 12.83
N ARG A 23 5.90 15.69 13.37
CA ARG A 23 4.97 16.74 12.91
C ARG A 23 5.56 18.13 13.07
N GLN A 24 6.23 18.41 14.20
CA GLN A 24 6.79 19.73 14.48
C GLN A 24 7.96 20.01 13.56
N ALA A 25 8.84 19.02 13.34
CA ALA A 25 9.94 19.13 12.40
C ALA A 25 9.44 19.39 10.96
N ALA A 26 8.40 18.67 10.52
CA ALA A 26 7.79 18.89 9.19
C ALA A 26 7.19 20.30 9.05
N CYS A 27 6.51 20.79 10.09
CA CYS A 27 5.98 22.15 10.12
C CYS A 27 7.10 23.20 10.06
N ALA A 28 8.17 23.02 10.84
CA ALA A 28 9.32 23.92 10.87
C ALA A 28 10.08 23.93 9.52
N ALA A 29 10.09 22.81 8.81
CA ALA A 29 10.65 22.68 7.47
C ALA A 29 9.77 23.32 6.35
N GLY A 30 8.63 23.91 6.70
CA GLY A 30 7.74 24.58 5.75
C GLY A 30 6.86 23.63 4.93
N VAL A 31 6.71 22.37 5.34
CA VAL A 31 5.79 21.42 4.69
C VAL A 31 4.35 21.89 4.88
N LYS A 32 3.57 21.87 3.80
CA LYS A 32 2.16 22.27 3.83
C LYS A 32 1.37 21.42 4.84
N PRO A 33 0.44 22.02 5.62
CA PRO A 33 -0.36 21.28 6.60
C PRO A 33 -1.07 20.05 6.08
N ALA A 34 -1.67 20.14 4.90
CA ALA A 34 -2.36 19.00 4.29
C ALA A 34 -1.44 17.78 4.14
N ILE A 35 -0.17 18.01 3.80
CA ILE A 35 0.81 16.95 3.51
C ILE A 35 1.29 16.28 4.81
N TYR A 36 1.76 17.05 5.79
CA TYR A 36 2.24 16.42 7.04
C TYR A 36 1.11 15.79 7.86
N ILE A 37 -0.15 16.22 7.69
CA ILE A 37 -1.32 15.55 8.28
C ILE A 37 -1.54 14.17 7.66
N GLU A 38 -1.26 14.00 6.37
CA GLU A 38 -1.33 12.69 5.72
C GLU A 38 -0.20 11.78 6.17
N TRP A 39 1.01 12.33 6.32
CA TRP A 39 2.15 11.61 6.87
C TRP A 39 1.90 11.15 8.30
N GLU A 40 1.32 12.01 9.14
CA GLU A 40 0.94 11.68 10.51
C GLU A 40 -0.06 10.51 10.54
N LYS A 41 -1.11 10.55 9.73
CA LYS A 41 -2.07 9.45 9.64
C LYS A 41 -1.42 8.14 9.20
N ALA A 42 -0.53 8.20 8.20
CA ALA A 42 0.20 7.02 7.75
C ALA A 42 1.15 6.50 8.85
N HIS A 43 1.85 7.39 9.55
CA HIS A 43 2.66 7.03 10.72
C HIS A 43 1.81 6.30 11.77
N GLU A 44 0.65 6.84 12.13
CA GLU A 44 -0.25 6.22 13.12
C GLU A 44 -0.68 4.80 12.69
N VAL A 45 -0.97 4.59 11.40
CA VAL A 45 -1.32 3.27 10.87
C VAL A 45 -0.15 2.29 10.97
N TYR A 46 1.03 2.67 10.49
CA TYR A 46 2.16 1.75 10.35
C TYR A 46 3.02 1.59 11.61
N PHE A 47 3.05 2.60 12.48
CA PHE A 47 3.95 2.68 13.64
C PHE A 47 3.27 3.14 14.93
N GLY A 48 2.03 3.64 14.86
CA GLY A 48 1.25 4.03 16.03
C GLY A 48 0.74 2.85 16.86
N LYS A 49 0.08 3.18 17.98
CA LYS A 49 -0.51 2.18 18.89
C LYS A 49 -1.64 1.42 18.19
N THR A 50 -1.61 0.09 18.25
CA THR A 50 -2.63 -0.76 17.63
C THR A 50 -2.93 -2.01 18.47
N ARG A 51 -4.18 -2.51 18.35
CA ARG A 51 -4.58 -3.82 18.91
C ARG A 51 -4.16 -4.99 18.01
N SER A 52 -3.69 -4.72 16.79
CA SER A 52 -3.35 -5.72 15.77
C SER A 52 -1.86 -5.69 15.40
N THR A 53 -0.97 -5.76 16.38
CA THR A 53 0.49 -5.64 16.22
C THR A 53 1.08 -6.56 15.15
N ARG A 54 0.62 -7.81 15.05
CA ARG A 54 1.05 -8.76 14.02
C ARG A 54 0.72 -8.29 12.59
N LYS A 55 -0.45 -7.66 12.39
CA LYS A 55 -0.87 -7.16 11.08
C LYS A 55 -0.12 -5.89 10.70
N GLN A 56 0.12 -5.01 11.66
CA GLN A 56 0.94 -3.82 11.47
C GLN A 56 2.36 -4.21 11.06
N ALA A 57 2.99 -5.14 11.79
CA ALA A 57 4.31 -5.66 11.44
C ALA A 57 4.35 -6.31 10.04
N GLN A 58 3.28 -7.00 9.64
CA GLN A 58 3.14 -7.55 8.29
C GLN A 58 3.02 -6.44 7.23
N ALA A 59 2.20 -5.41 7.46
CA ALA A 59 2.02 -4.30 6.53
C ALA A 59 3.34 -3.54 6.29
N VAL A 60 4.09 -3.25 7.37
CA VAL A 60 5.43 -2.64 7.28
C VAL A 60 6.39 -3.53 6.48
N ARG A 61 6.40 -4.85 6.74
CA ARG A 61 7.26 -5.80 6.02
C ARG A 61 6.94 -5.82 4.54
N VAL A 62 5.66 -5.92 4.18
CA VAL A 62 5.22 -5.96 2.78
C VAL A 62 5.59 -4.65 2.08
N ALA A 63 5.30 -3.49 2.68
CA ALA A 63 5.64 -2.22 2.08
C ALA A 63 7.15 -2.09 1.81
N ARG A 64 8.01 -2.48 2.76
CA ARG A 64 9.47 -2.52 2.59
C ARG A 64 9.89 -3.46 1.46
N GLN A 65 9.34 -4.68 1.41
CA GLN A 65 9.69 -5.67 0.38
C GLN A 65 9.24 -5.26 -1.03
N THR A 66 8.12 -4.55 -1.14
CA THR A 66 7.58 -4.11 -2.43
C THR A 66 8.23 -2.83 -2.98
N GLY A 67 9.06 -2.14 -2.19
CA GLY A 67 9.73 -0.92 -2.63
C GLY A 67 8.78 0.24 -2.98
N LYS A 68 7.60 0.28 -2.36
CA LYS A 68 6.62 1.34 -2.63
C LYS A 68 7.13 2.69 -2.19
N SER A 69 6.98 3.73 -3.02
CA SER A 69 7.32 5.10 -2.65
C SER A 69 6.39 5.63 -1.53
N LEU A 70 6.80 6.70 -0.87
CA LEU A 70 5.97 7.35 0.15
C LEU A 70 4.61 7.77 -0.43
N ASP A 71 4.60 8.38 -1.61
CA ASP A 71 3.36 8.81 -2.26
C ASP A 71 2.43 7.64 -2.57
N GLN A 72 2.97 6.49 -2.98
CA GLN A 72 2.17 5.28 -3.20
C GLN A 72 1.56 4.76 -1.89
N ILE A 73 2.28 4.84 -0.77
CA ILE A 73 1.75 4.47 0.55
C ILE A 73 0.60 5.41 0.93
N LEU A 74 0.79 6.72 0.80
CA LEU A 74 -0.26 7.70 1.12
C LEU A 74 -1.49 7.54 0.24
N PHE A 75 -1.29 7.30 -1.05
CA PHE A 75 -2.36 7.04 -2.00
C PHE A 75 -3.17 5.80 -1.59
N ILE A 76 -2.51 4.71 -1.20
CA ILE A 76 -3.18 3.52 -0.67
C ILE A 76 -4.05 3.92 0.54
N GLU A 77 -3.47 4.58 1.54
CA GLU A 77 -4.20 4.94 2.77
C GLU A 77 -5.42 5.83 2.52
N GLN A 78 -5.32 6.82 1.62
CA GLN A 78 -6.45 7.65 1.21
C GLN A 78 -7.61 6.81 0.65
N HIS A 79 -7.30 5.81 -0.17
CA HIS A 79 -8.30 4.95 -0.81
C HIS A 79 -8.79 3.83 0.11
N VAL A 80 -7.98 3.40 1.08
CA VAL A 80 -8.39 2.45 2.13
C VAL A 80 -9.35 3.09 3.12
N LYS A 81 -9.21 4.39 3.39
CA LYS A 81 -10.05 5.11 4.37
C LYS A 81 -11.54 5.09 4.04
N ALA A 82 -11.90 4.93 2.77
CA ALA A 82 -13.28 4.78 2.28
C ALA A 82 -13.89 3.39 2.59
N ALA A 83 -13.07 2.40 2.97
CA ALA A 83 -13.55 1.09 3.40
C ALA A 83 -13.89 1.13 4.90
N GLY A 84 -15.13 0.73 5.23
CA GLY A 84 -15.79 0.97 6.52
C GLY A 84 -14.99 0.65 7.79
N SER A 85 -15.22 -0.53 8.38
CA SER A 85 -14.71 -0.91 9.70
C SER A 85 -13.19 -1.04 9.74
N GLU A 86 -12.61 -0.92 10.94
CA GLU A 86 -11.16 -1.04 11.15
C GLU A 86 -10.60 -2.39 10.68
N ARG A 87 -11.42 -3.45 10.71
CA ARG A 87 -11.09 -4.76 10.15
C ARG A 87 -10.97 -4.75 8.63
N GLU A 88 -11.75 -3.91 7.94
CA GLU A 88 -11.74 -3.72 6.49
C GLU A 88 -10.55 -2.85 6.05
N LYS A 89 -10.15 -1.89 6.89
CA LYS A 89 -8.96 -1.05 6.65
C LYS A 89 -7.64 -1.84 6.72
N TRP A 90 -7.45 -2.66 7.75
CA TRP A 90 -6.29 -3.58 7.85
C TRP A 90 -6.21 -4.62 6.74
N ASN A 91 -7.34 -4.90 6.11
CA ASN A 91 -7.47 -5.85 5.02
C ASN A 91 -6.97 -5.22 3.69
N LEU A 92 -6.98 -3.90 3.53
CA LEU A 92 -6.61 -3.24 2.27
C LEU A 92 -5.13 -2.88 2.15
N ALA A 93 -4.31 -3.15 3.17
CA ALA A 93 -2.85 -2.98 3.10
C ALA A 93 -2.14 -3.97 2.15
N VAL A 94 -2.88 -4.79 1.38
CA VAL A 94 -2.57 -5.17 -0.01
C VAL A 94 -3.67 -6.06 -0.62
N LEU A 95 -4.45 -6.80 0.16
CA LEU A 95 -5.54 -7.65 -0.36
C LEU A 95 -6.52 -8.01 0.77
N CYS A 96 -7.78 -7.59 0.66
CA CYS A 96 -8.78 -7.74 1.73
C CYS A 96 -9.12 -9.21 2.05
N ARG A 97 -9.39 -9.61 3.30
CA ARG A 97 -9.89 -10.98 3.64
C ARG A 97 -11.16 -11.33 2.87
N TYR A 98 -12.04 -10.38 2.56
CA TYR A 98 -13.22 -10.64 1.72
C TYR A 98 -12.81 -10.90 0.26
N HIS A 99 -11.89 -10.11 -0.31
CA HIS A 99 -11.38 -10.33 -1.67
C HIS A 99 -10.42 -11.52 -1.79
N ASN A 100 -9.58 -11.83 -0.79
CA ASN A 100 -8.74 -13.02 -0.64
C ASN A 100 -9.50 -14.28 -0.21
N ARG A 101 -10.71 -14.14 0.34
CA ARG A 101 -11.65 -15.25 0.55
C ARG A 101 -12.47 -15.51 -0.70
N THR A 102 -12.79 -14.45 -1.44
CA THR A 102 -13.53 -14.54 -2.69
C THR A 102 -12.62 -15.06 -3.79
N ASN A 103 -11.36 -14.63 -3.85
CA ASN A 103 -10.35 -15.21 -4.71
C ASN A 103 -9.78 -16.47 -4.06
N ASP A 104 -9.55 -17.50 -4.87
CA ASP A 104 -8.93 -18.74 -4.46
C ASP A 104 -7.39 -18.62 -4.54
N ASP A 105 -6.79 -17.62 -3.91
CA ASP A 105 -5.33 -17.41 -3.95
C ASP A 105 -4.54 -18.53 -3.25
N GLY A 106 -5.21 -19.39 -2.48
CA GLY A 106 -4.64 -20.62 -1.91
C GLY A 106 -4.38 -21.71 -2.98
N PRO A 107 -3.46 -22.67 -2.70
CA PRO A 107 -3.03 -23.68 -3.67
C PRO A 107 -4.07 -24.76 -3.99
N HIS A 108 -5.20 -24.82 -3.28
CA HIS A 108 -6.10 -25.99 -3.30
C HIS A 108 -7.54 -25.72 -3.71
N ARG A 109 -7.88 -24.51 -4.19
CA ARG A 109 -9.24 -24.16 -4.63
C ARG A 109 -9.18 -23.44 -5.96
N ASN A 110 -10.17 -23.62 -6.84
CA ASN A 110 -10.20 -22.98 -8.16
C ASN A 110 -11.63 -22.76 -8.68
N HIS A 111 -12.48 -22.14 -7.87
CA HIS A 111 -13.90 -21.90 -8.15
C HIS A 111 -14.19 -20.44 -8.54
N ARG A 112 -13.44 -19.47 -8.01
CA ARG A 112 -13.74 -18.03 -8.12
C ARG A 112 -12.60 -17.18 -8.72
N GLY A 113 -11.47 -17.78 -9.09
CA GLY A 113 -10.35 -17.07 -9.71
C GLY A 113 -9.36 -16.56 -8.67
N ARG A 114 -8.22 -16.01 -9.12
CA ARG A 114 -7.10 -15.63 -8.26
C ARG A 114 -6.32 -14.45 -8.83
N ILE A 115 -5.64 -13.69 -7.99
CA ILE A 115 -4.69 -12.67 -8.45
C ILE A 115 -3.40 -13.37 -8.89
N ARG A 116 -2.91 -13.03 -10.09
CA ARG A 116 -1.57 -13.41 -10.56
C ARG A 116 -0.80 -12.20 -11.04
N MET A 117 0.50 -12.20 -10.80
CA MET A 117 1.41 -11.24 -11.40
C MET A 117 1.60 -11.57 -12.89
N ARG A 118 1.32 -10.60 -13.77
CA ARG A 118 1.51 -10.69 -15.22
C ARG A 118 2.20 -9.41 -15.68
N GLY A 119 3.42 -9.51 -16.22
CA GLY A 119 4.19 -8.33 -16.63
C GLY A 119 4.44 -7.32 -15.50
N GLY A 120 4.58 -7.79 -14.25
CA GLY A 120 4.75 -6.92 -13.08
C GLY A 120 3.45 -6.36 -12.49
N THR A 121 2.33 -6.41 -13.22
CA THR A 121 1.02 -5.95 -12.72
C THR A 121 0.21 -7.13 -12.16
N PRO A 122 -0.40 -7.02 -10.97
CA PRO A 122 -1.36 -7.98 -10.45
C PRO A 122 -2.65 -7.91 -11.25
N VAL A 123 -3.00 -9.02 -11.90
CA VAL A 123 -4.19 -9.20 -12.75
C VAL A 123 -5.05 -10.31 -12.16
N TRP A 124 -6.37 -10.11 -12.14
CA TRP A 124 -7.29 -11.18 -11.76
C TRP A 124 -7.38 -12.21 -12.89
N VAL A 125 -7.25 -13.48 -12.53
CA VAL A 125 -7.30 -14.62 -13.44
C VAL A 125 -8.49 -15.48 -13.06
N SER A 126 -9.34 -15.77 -14.04
CA SER A 126 -10.53 -16.59 -13.84
C SER A 126 -10.16 -18.02 -13.39
N PRO A 127 -11.12 -18.78 -12.83
CA PRO A 127 -10.92 -20.20 -12.53
C PRO A 127 -10.36 -21.01 -13.71
N ARG A 128 -10.74 -20.64 -14.93
CA ARG A 128 -10.33 -21.32 -16.17
C ARG A 128 -9.00 -20.80 -16.74
N GLY A 129 -8.34 -19.87 -16.05
CA GLY A 129 -7.04 -19.34 -16.44
C GLY A 129 -7.08 -18.09 -17.31
N THR A 130 -8.26 -17.54 -17.60
CA THR A 130 -8.41 -16.34 -18.42
C THR A 130 -8.04 -15.09 -17.62
N PRO A 131 -7.02 -14.32 -18.02
CA PRO A 131 -6.75 -13.03 -17.40
C PRO A 131 -7.87 -12.04 -17.75
N VAL A 132 -8.39 -11.35 -16.74
CA VAL A 132 -9.35 -10.26 -16.93
C VAL A 132 -8.66 -8.97 -16.52
N PRO A 133 -8.04 -8.26 -17.49
CA PRO A 133 -7.51 -6.94 -17.21
C PRO A 133 -8.67 -5.98 -16.90
N ASN A 134 -8.42 -4.99 -16.04
CA ASN A 134 -9.37 -3.89 -15.87
C ASN A 134 -9.31 -3.02 -17.13
N THR A 135 -10.29 -3.17 -18.03
CA THR A 135 -10.40 -2.39 -19.27
C THR A 135 -11.21 -1.11 -19.09
N THR A 136 -11.91 -0.96 -17.97
CA THR A 136 -12.77 0.20 -17.68
C THR A 136 -11.95 1.45 -17.38
N HIS A 137 -10.80 1.30 -16.75
CA HIS A 137 -9.83 2.38 -16.58
C HIS A 137 -8.45 1.90 -17.01
N GLN A 138 -7.93 2.47 -18.11
CA GLN A 138 -6.58 2.25 -18.62
C GLN A 138 -5.47 2.51 -17.57
N PHE A 139 -5.81 3.21 -16.48
CA PHE A 139 -4.97 3.46 -15.31
C PHE A 139 -5.62 2.94 -14.01
N GLY A 140 -6.22 1.75 -14.02
CA GLY A 140 -6.79 1.16 -12.81
C GLY A 140 -5.77 1.10 -11.67
N ALA A 141 -6.21 1.21 -10.41
CA ALA A 141 -5.34 1.31 -9.23
C ALA A 141 -4.21 0.26 -9.19
N MET A 142 -4.45 -0.97 -9.67
CA MET A 142 -3.43 -2.03 -9.74
C MET A 142 -2.34 -1.75 -10.78
N HIS A 143 -2.67 -1.12 -11.91
CA HIS A 143 -1.71 -0.69 -12.91
C HIS A 143 -0.89 0.52 -12.40
N LEU A 144 -1.51 1.48 -11.72
CA LEU A 144 -0.78 2.61 -11.13
C LEU A 144 0.15 2.19 -9.97
N LEU A 145 -0.24 1.18 -9.19
CA LEU A 145 0.50 0.75 -8.00
C LEU A 145 1.60 -0.28 -8.26
N PHE A 146 1.56 -0.96 -9.42
CA PHE A 146 2.43 -2.10 -9.71
C PHE A 146 2.81 -2.23 -11.21
N GLY A 147 2.23 -1.43 -12.10
CA GLY A 147 2.64 -1.34 -13.49
C GLY A 147 4.06 -0.78 -13.58
N LYS A 148 4.87 -1.37 -14.46
CA LYS A 148 6.19 -0.85 -14.83
C LYS A 148 6.05 0.11 -16.00
#